data_AF-A0A9E6W3U1-F1
#
_entry.id   AF-A0A9E6W3U1-F1
#
_cell.length_a   1.000
_cell.length_b   1.000
_cell.length_c   1.000
_cell.angle_alpha   90.00
_cell.angle_beta   90.00
_cell.angle_gamma   90.00
#
_symmetry.space_group_name_H-M   'P 1'
#
loop_
_entity.id
_entity.type
_entity.pdbx_description
1 polymer ?
#
loop_
_entity_poly.entity_id
_entity_poly.type
_entity_poly.pdbx_seq_one_letter_code
_entity_poly.pdbx_strand_id
1 'polypeptide(L)'
;MNNETILFETQENWGGWHAGDTTSIMSRMIATKSGDDTVYTTVYYYPNGIEKTKTVFVNDRLKSIFFVNDTNGNPYNFGGVTNGTGHVKQYDHHGILQYSGNYQNGNKEGWWYRYHFTGEIMDSTLYKDGFDISATDSSRLNVMFGLFRDNVGIRENWYQ
;
A
#
# COMPACT_ATOMS: atom_id res chain seq x y z
N MET A 1 -8.27 -31.36 0.46
CA MET A 1 -7.64 -30.82 -0.77
C MET A 1 -8.31 -29.49 -1.02
N ASN A 2 -7.61 -28.38 -0.82
CA ASN A 2 -8.19 -27.07 -1.11
C ASN A 2 -8.18 -26.91 -2.62
N ASN A 3 -9.36 -27.02 -3.23
CA ASN A 3 -9.54 -26.88 -4.68
C ASN A 3 -9.43 -25.40 -5.04
N GLU A 4 -8.22 -24.85 -5.04
CA GLU A 4 -7.97 -23.53 -5.60
C GLU A 4 -8.21 -23.59 -7.11
N THR A 5 -9.23 -22.86 -7.57
CA THR A 5 -9.56 -22.77 -8.99
C THR A 5 -8.95 -21.49 -9.55
N ILE A 6 -8.11 -21.59 -10.57
CA ILE A 6 -7.60 -20.41 -11.28
C ILE A 6 -8.78 -19.78 -12.03
N LEU A 7 -9.06 -18.50 -11.74
CA LEU A 7 -10.08 -17.72 -12.45
C LEU A 7 -9.48 -17.10 -13.71
N PHE A 8 -8.32 -16.45 -13.58
CA PHE A 8 -7.54 -15.96 -14.71
C PHE A 8 -6.07 -15.72 -14.32
N GLU A 9 -5.24 -15.59 -15.34
CA GLU A 9 -3.84 -15.15 -15.25
C GLU A 9 -3.58 -14.12 -16.35
N THR A 10 -2.88 -13.04 -16.00
CA THR A 10 -2.50 -11.98 -16.95
C THR A 10 -1.05 -11.56 -16.75
N GLN A 11 -0.44 -11.09 -17.83
CA GLN A 11 0.87 -10.44 -17.84
C GLN A 11 0.77 -9.12 -18.60
N GLU A 12 1.23 -8.05 -17.98
CA GLU A 12 1.11 -6.70 -18.52
C GLU A 12 2.43 -5.96 -18.42
N ASN A 13 2.76 -5.19 -19.47
CA ASN A 13 3.91 -4.31 -19.49
C ASN A 13 3.43 -2.86 -19.40
N TRP A 14 3.91 -2.16 -18.39
CA TRP A 14 3.57 -0.78 -18.10
C TRP A 14 4.78 0.12 -18.40
N GLY A 15 4.52 1.30 -18.96
CA GLY A 15 5.48 2.39 -18.92
C GLY A 15 5.65 2.87 -17.47
N GLY A 16 6.81 3.40 -17.16
CA GLY A 16 7.11 3.97 -15.87
C GLY A 16 6.13 5.09 -15.48
N TRP A 17 5.98 5.30 -14.17
CA TRP A 17 4.88 6.10 -13.61
C TRP A 17 5.10 7.62 -13.76
N HIS A 18 6.26 8.05 -14.25
CA HIS A 18 6.64 9.46 -14.35
C HIS A 18 6.80 9.92 -15.80
N ALA A 19 6.47 11.17 -16.10
CA ALA A 19 6.65 11.73 -17.44
C ALA A 19 8.14 11.71 -17.84
N GLY A 20 8.46 11.08 -18.97
CA GLY A 20 9.84 10.87 -19.44
C GLY A 20 10.52 9.61 -18.90
N ASP A 21 9.84 8.87 -18.02
CA ASP A 21 10.29 7.57 -17.54
C ASP A 21 10.06 6.50 -18.61
N THR A 22 11.16 5.95 -19.13
CA THR A 22 11.14 4.93 -20.18
C THR A 22 11.26 3.51 -19.62
N THR A 23 11.22 3.36 -18.28
CA THR A 23 11.29 2.03 -17.67
C THR A 23 10.05 1.22 -18.01
N SER A 24 10.27 -0.06 -18.32
CA SER A 24 9.20 -1.02 -18.55
C SER A 24 9.04 -1.89 -17.31
N ILE A 25 7.88 -1.80 -16.66
CA ILE A 25 7.57 -2.62 -15.49
C ILE A 25 6.62 -3.72 -15.95
N MET A 26 7.01 -4.97 -15.75
CA MET A 26 6.12 -6.10 -16.03
C MET A 26 5.38 -6.48 -14.75
N SER A 27 4.10 -6.84 -14.87
CA SER A 27 3.34 -7.48 -13.79
C SER A 27 2.81 -8.83 -14.26
N ARG A 28 2.79 -9.80 -13.35
CA ARG A 28 2.07 -11.06 -13.50
C ARG A 28 1.04 -11.14 -12.39
N MET A 29 -0.24 -11.26 -12.74
CA MET A 29 -1.33 -11.37 -11.78
C MET A 29 -2.07 -12.69 -12.00
N ILE A 30 -2.34 -13.39 -10.90
CA ILE A 30 -3.14 -14.62 -10.87
C ILE A 30 -4.30 -14.38 -9.90
N ALA A 31 -5.51 -14.61 -10.38
CA ALA A 31 -6.70 -14.65 -9.54
C ALA A 31 -7.13 -16.09 -9.33
N THR A 32 -7.29 -16.52 -8.08
CA THR A 32 -7.82 -17.83 -7.73
C THR A 32 -9.05 -17.71 -6.85
N LYS A 33 -9.91 -18.73 -6.89
CA LYS A 33 -11.03 -18.89 -5.96
C LYS A 33 -10.66 -19.93 -4.91
N SER A 34 -10.74 -19.55 -3.64
CA SER A 34 -10.51 -20.41 -2.49
C SER A 34 -11.74 -20.38 -1.59
N GLY A 35 -12.64 -21.34 -1.78
CA GLY A 35 -13.97 -21.27 -1.16
C GLY A 35 -14.78 -20.11 -1.73
N ASP A 36 -15.29 -19.24 -0.87
CA ASP A 36 -16.01 -18.03 -1.26
C ASP A 36 -15.08 -16.84 -1.55
N ASP A 37 -13.80 -16.94 -1.18
CA ASP A 37 -12.82 -15.87 -1.33
C ASP A 37 -12.21 -15.85 -2.73
N THR A 38 -12.01 -14.63 -3.24
CA THR A 38 -11.18 -14.36 -4.41
C THR A 38 -9.81 -13.87 -3.96
N VAL A 39 -8.76 -14.59 -4.35
CA VAL A 39 -7.37 -14.29 -4.00
C VAL A 39 -6.66 -13.76 -5.23
N TYR A 40 -6.09 -12.57 -5.13
CA TYR A 40 -5.21 -12.01 -6.17
C TYR A 40 -3.77 -12.08 -5.69
N THR A 41 -2.92 -12.79 -6.43
CA THR A 41 -1.47 -12.76 -6.25
C THR A 41 -0.86 -12.00 -7.41
N THR A 42 -0.17 -10.90 -7.10
CA THR A 42 0.50 -10.07 -8.12
C THR A 42 1.98 -10.02 -7.83
N VAL A 43 2.79 -10.27 -8.86
CA VAL A 43 4.25 -10.09 -8.84
C VAL A 43 4.61 -9.02 -9.85
N TYR A 44 5.35 -8.00 -9.43
CA TYR A 44 5.94 -7.01 -10.32
C TYR A 44 7.41 -7.33 -10.55
N TYR A 45 7.89 -7.05 -11.75
CA TYR A 45 9.25 -7.33 -12.20
C TYR A 45 9.89 -6.08 -12.78
N TYR A 46 11.19 -5.96 -12.55
CA TYR A 46 12.05 -5.04 -13.28
C TYR A 46 12.27 -5.51 -14.72
N PRO A 47 12.70 -4.62 -15.65
CA PRO A 47 13.01 -5.00 -17.03
C PRO A 47 14.03 -6.15 -17.16
N ASN A 48 14.91 -6.32 -16.18
CA ASN A 48 15.90 -7.40 -16.13
C ASN A 48 15.35 -8.74 -15.60
N GLY A 49 14.06 -8.82 -15.31
CA GLY A 49 13.37 -10.04 -14.84
C GLY A 49 13.44 -10.26 -13.33
N ILE A 50 14.10 -9.39 -12.56
CA ILE A 50 14.13 -9.50 -11.10
C ILE A 50 12.76 -9.16 -10.52
N GLU A 51 12.27 -10.01 -9.61
CA GLU A 51 11.02 -9.79 -8.88
C GLU A 51 11.17 -8.56 -7.96
N LYS A 52 10.46 -7.48 -8.29
CA LYS A 52 10.41 -6.24 -7.54
C LYS A 52 9.59 -6.39 -6.27
N THR A 53 8.36 -6.89 -6.38
CA THR A 53 7.50 -7.10 -5.22
C THR A 53 6.43 -8.14 -5.51
N LYS A 54 5.99 -8.84 -4.46
CA LYS A 54 4.88 -9.77 -4.50
C LYS A 54 3.85 -9.41 -3.44
N THR A 55 2.60 -9.27 -3.87
CA THR A 55 1.47 -8.93 -3.01
C THR A 55 0.37 -9.98 -3.11
N VAL A 56 -0.40 -10.12 -2.03
CA VAL A 56 -1.62 -10.92 -1.99
C VAL A 56 -2.76 -10.08 -1.46
N PHE A 57 -3.86 -10.06 -2.20
CA PHE A 57 -5.14 -9.50 -1.79
C PHE A 57 -6.18 -10.59 -1.69
N VAL A 58 -7.11 -10.45 -0.74
CA VAL A 58 -8.28 -11.31 -0.60
C VAL A 58 -9.52 -10.42 -0.55
N ASN A 59 -10.43 -10.60 -1.50
CA ASN A 59 -11.63 -9.77 -1.67
C ASN A 59 -11.30 -8.27 -1.59
N ASP A 60 -10.34 -7.84 -2.41
CA ASP A 60 -9.84 -6.46 -2.53
C ASP A 60 -9.13 -5.87 -1.29
N ARG A 61 -8.90 -6.68 -0.24
CA ARG A 61 -8.16 -6.28 0.95
C ARG A 61 -6.74 -6.81 0.92
N LEU A 62 -5.75 -5.94 1.15
CA LEU A 62 -4.36 -6.35 1.21
C LEU A 62 -4.17 -7.36 2.34
N LYS A 63 -3.53 -8.50 2.07
CA LYS A 63 -3.19 -9.48 3.11
C LYS A 63 -1.70 -9.52 3.37
N SER A 64 -0.89 -9.57 2.33
CA SER A 64 0.55 -9.71 2.51
C SER A 64 1.33 -8.97 1.45
N ILE A 65 2.46 -8.42 1.86
CA ILE A 65 3.55 -7.99 0.99
C ILE A 65 4.74 -8.85 1.36
N PHE A 66 5.18 -9.71 0.44
CA PHE A 66 6.20 -10.73 0.75
C PHE A 66 7.61 -10.16 0.74
N PHE A 67 7.91 -9.32 -0.24
CA PHE A 67 9.21 -8.67 -0.39
C PHE A 67 9.05 -7.39 -1.21
N VAL A 68 10.03 -6.51 -1.07
CA VAL A 68 10.27 -5.38 -1.96
C VAL A 68 11.77 -5.34 -2.21
N ASN A 69 12.20 -5.57 -3.45
CA ASN A 69 13.60 -5.66 -3.83
C ASN A 69 14.01 -4.47 -4.70
N ASP A 70 15.30 -4.18 -4.72
CA ASP A 70 15.94 -3.30 -5.69
C ASP A 70 16.16 -3.99 -7.04
N THR A 71 16.70 -3.26 -8.02
CA THR A 71 16.99 -3.76 -9.37
C THR A 71 18.06 -4.85 -9.41
N ASN A 72 18.79 -5.10 -8.32
CA ASN A 72 19.78 -6.17 -8.19
C ASN A 72 19.26 -7.36 -7.36
N GLY A 73 18.02 -7.30 -6.86
CA GLY A 73 17.39 -8.34 -6.05
C GLY A 73 17.68 -8.21 -4.54
N ASN A 74 18.30 -7.13 -4.08
CA ASN A 74 18.50 -6.90 -2.65
C ASN A 74 17.20 -6.37 -2.01
N PRO A 75 16.82 -6.84 -0.81
CA PRO A 75 15.59 -6.40 -0.17
C PRO A 75 15.73 -4.97 0.40
N TYR A 76 14.73 -4.13 0.16
CA TYR A 76 14.54 -2.88 0.90
C TYR A 76 14.02 -3.16 2.31
N ASN A 77 14.31 -2.25 3.25
CA ASN A 77 13.57 -2.20 4.51
C ASN A 77 12.21 -1.53 4.29
N PHE A 78 11.23 -2.32 3.89
CA PHE A 78 9.87 -1.87 3.61
C PHE A 78 8.91 -1.96 4.80
N GLY A 79 9.39 -2.41 5.97
CA GLY A 79 8.52 -2.80 7.08
C GLY A 79 7.91 -4.18 6.81
N GLY A 80 6.61 -4.23 6.55
CA GLY A 80 5.89 -5.45 6.19
C GLY A 80 4.40 -5.36 6.49
N VAL A 81 3.60 -6.09 5.71
CA VAL A 81 2.18 -6.33 5.98
C VAL A 81 1.97 -7.83 5.99
N THR A 82 1.41 -8.35 7.08
CA THR A 82 1.06 -9.77 7.23
C THR A 82 -0.35 -9.89 7.77
N ASN A 83 -1.17 -10.76 7.18
CA ASN A 83 -2.59 -10.90 7.51
C ASN A 83 -3.39 -9.58 7.47
N GLY A 84 -2.94 -8.64 6.63
CA GLY A 84 -3.55 -7.34 6.40
C GLY A 84 -3.18 -6.26 7.42
N THR A 85 -2.23 -6.52 8.30
CA THR A 85 -1.79 -5.53 9.30
C THR A 85 -0.29 -5.32 9.25
N GLY A 86 0.13 -4.06 9.34
CA GLY A 86 1.54 -3.69 9.44
C GLY A 86 1.85 -2.33 8.80
N HIS A 87 3.07 -1.85 9.05
CA HIS A 87 3.60 -0.63 8.46
C HIS A 87 4.33 -0.93 7.16
N VAL A 88 4.12 -0.12 6.12
CA VAL A 88 4.80 -0.28 4.83
C VAL A 88 5.52 0.99 4.37
N LYS A 89 6.61 0.80 3.64
CA LYS A 89 7.21 1.79 2.75
C LYS A 89 7.15 1.32 1.30
N GLN A 90 6.74 2.18 0.39
CA GLN A 90 6.63 1.89 -1.04
C GLN A 90 7.65 2.71 -1.82
N TYR A 91 8.40 2.01 -2.66
CA TYR A 91 9.48 2.58 -3.46
C TYR A 91 9.12 2.54 -4.95
N ASP A 92 9.50 3.58 -5.68
CA ASP A 92 9.40 3.54 -7.15
C ASP A 92 10.44 2.58 -7.76
N HIS A 93 10.54 2.55 -9.08
CA HIS A 93 11.45 1.66 -9.79
C HIS A 93 12.93 2.12 -9.72
N HIS A 94 13.19 3.33 -9.24
CA HIS A 94 14.53 3.84 -8.94
C HIS A 94 14.91 3.65 -7.47
N GLY A 95 14.02 3.09 -6.65
CA GLY A 95 14.28 2.88 -5.22
C GLY A 95 14.03 4.12 -4.36
N ILE A 96 13.39 5.15 -4.90
CA ILE A 96 13.04 6.36 -4.15
C ILE A 96 11.77 6.07 -3.37
N LEU A 97 11.77 6.43 -2.08
CA LEU A 97 10.60 6.30 -1.22
C LEU A 97 9.49 7.23 -1.73
N GLN A 98 8.33 6.67 -2.06
CA GLN A 98 7.17 7.42 -2.56
C GLN A 98 6.08 7.53 -1.49
N TYR A 99 5.83 6.45 -0.74
CA TYR A 99 4.77 6.40 0.27
C TYR A 99 5.17 5.62 1.51
N SER A 100 4.57 5.98 2.64
CA SER A 100 4.60 5.17 3.85
C SER A 100 3.28 5.27 4.61
N GLY A 101 2.97 4.26 5.42
CA GLY A 101 1.76 4.25 6.24
C GLY A 101 1.44 2.88 6.79
N ASN A 102 0.30 2.77 7.48
CA ASN A 102 -0.15 1.52 8.08
C ASN A 102 -1.33 0.92 7.34
N TYR A 103 -1.38 -0.41 7.36
CA TYR A 103 -2.56 -1.18 7.08
C TYR A 103 -3.11 -1.81 8.36
N GLN A 104 -4.43 -1.89 8.45
CA GLN A 104 -5.15 -2.65 9.46
C GLN A 104 -6.27 -3.44 8.77
N ASN A 105 -6.34 -4.76 9.00
CA ASN A 105 -7.34 -5.65 8.40
C ASN A 105 -7.42 -5.58 6.86
N GLY A 106 -6.32 -5.17 6.22
CA GLY A 106 -6.14 -5.02 4.79
C GLY A 106 -6.56 -3.68 4.19
N ASN A 107 -6.95 -2.72 5.04
CA ASN A 107 -7.27 -1.36 4.65
C ASN A 107 -6.19 -0.37 5.12
N LYS A 108 -6.02 0.74 4.41
CA LYS A 108 -5.18 1.85 4.90
C LYS A 108 -5.75 2.38 6.22
N GLU A 109 -4.89 2.63 7.19
CA GLU A 109 -5.25 3.09 8.53
C GLU A 109 -4.24 4.12 9.04
N GLY A 110 -4.75 5.18 9.68
CA GLY A 110 -3.91 6.25 10.21
C GLY A 110 -3.29 7.12 9.12
N TRP A 111 -2.24 7.86 9.49
CA TRP A 111 -1.56 8.75 8.56
C TRP A 111 -0.80 7.97 7.49
N TRP A 112 -1.00 8.37 6.25
CA TRP A 112 -0.23 7.97 5.10
C TRP A 112 0.54 9.18 4.57
N TYR A 113 1.82 9.00 4.31
CA TYR A 113 2.71 10.06 3.87
C TYR A 113 3.13 9.82 2.43
N ARG A 114 3.13 10.87 1.62
CA ARG A 114 3.73 10.91 0.29
C ARG A 114 5.00 11.73 0.35
N TYR A 115 6.05 11.28 -0.33
CA TYR A 115 7.37 11.91 -0.26
C TYR A 115 7.77 12.53 -1.60
N HIS A 116 8.57 13.60 -1.53
CA HIS A 116 9.35 14.10 -2.66
C HIS A 116 10.52 13.16 -2.98
N PHE A 117 11.10 13.31 -4.17
CA PHE A 117 12.32 12.57 -4.52
C PHE A 117 13.51 12.88 -3.60
N THR A 118 13.48 14.01 -2.89
CA THR A 118 14.46 14.40 -1.85
C THR A 118 14.29 13.64 -0.54
N GLY A 119 13.18 12.90 -0.37
CA GLY A 119 12.85 12.17 0.86
C GLY A 119 12.07 12.99 1.89
N GLU A 120 11.76 14.25 1.60
CA GLU A 120 10.90 15.10 2.44
C GLU A 120 9.43 14.72 2.26
N ILE A 121 8.62 14.86 3.31
CA ILE A 121 7.18 14.65 3.21
C ILE A 121 6.59 15.76 2.33
N MET A 122 5.96 15.36 1.23
CA MET A 122 5.24 16.24 0.33
C MET A 122 3.80 16.47 0.80
N ASP A 123 3.14 15.39 1.24
CA ASP A 123 1.74 15.43 1.67
C ASP A 123 1.44 14.30 2.66
N SER A 124 0.38 14.45 3.44
CA SER A 124 -0.11 13.43 4.36
C SER A 124 -1.63 13.34 4.35
N THR A 125 -2.15 12.13 4.35
CA THR A 125 -3.59 11.85 4.34
C THR A 125 -3.95 10.96 5.52
N LEU A 126 -5.00 11.31 6.28
CA LEU A 126 -5.50 10.46 7.36
C LEU A 126 -6.54 9.48 6.81
N TYR A 127 -6.30 8.18 7.00
CA TYR A 127 -7.21 7.11 6.60
C TYR A 127 -7.87 6.44 7.80
N LYS A 128 -9.14 6.06 7.64
CA LYS A 128 -9.84 5.12 8.53
C LYS A 128 -10.57 4.07 7.71
N ASP A 129 -10.28 2.80 7.95
CA ASP A 129 -10.89 1.68 7.24
C ASP A 129 -10.78 1.82 5.70
N GLY A 130 -9.68 2.41 5.23
CA GLY A 130 -9.41 2.62 3.81
C GLY A 130 -9.99 3.91 3.23
N PHE A 131 -10.77 4.67 4.01
CA PHE A 131 -11.38 5.93 3.57
C PHE A 131 -10.54 7.12 4.01
N ASP A 132 -10.28 8.03 3.06
CA ASP A 132 -9.67 9.33 3.33
C ASP A 132 -10.65 10.19 4.16
N ILE A 133 -10.25 10.50 5.38
CA ILE A 133 -11.05 11.28 6.32
C ILE A 133 -10.95 12.78 6.00
N SER A 134 -9.85 13.24 5.40
CA SER A 134 -9.68 14.64 5.01
C SER A 134 -10.53 15.00 3.78
N ALA A 135 -10.78 14.02 2.90
CA ALA A 135 -11.57 14.22 1.68
C ALA A 135 -13.10 14.04 1.87
N THR A 136 -13.60 13.65 3.05
CA THR A 136 -15.03 13.34 3.22
C THR A 136 -15.68 14.00 4.43
N ASP A 137 -16.48 15.04 4.14
CA ASP A 137 -17.73 15.43 4.79
C ASP A 137 -17.70 15.78 6.30
N SER A 138 -18.56 16.72 6.69
CA SER A 138 -18.63 17.30 8.05
C SER A 138 -18.92 16.24 9.14
N SER A 139 -19.46 15.09 8.75
CA SER A 139 -19.76 13.94 9.62
C SER A 139 -18.51 13.19 10.11
N ARG A 140 -17.37 13.28 9.41
CA ARG A 140 -16.12 12.61 9.79
C ARG A 140 -15.09 13.51 10.48
N LEU A 141 -15.35 14.81 10.56
CA LEU A 141 -14.59 15.73 11.42
C LEU A 141 -14.59 15.28 12.89
N ASN A 142 -15.71 14.74 13.39
CA ASN A 142 -15.77 14.23 14.77
C ASN A 142 -14.81 13.04 15.00
N VAL A 143 -14.57 12.23 13.97
CA VAL A 143 -13.58 11.13 14.00
C VAL A 143 -12.16 11.71 13.99
N MET A 144 -11.89 12.72 13.14
CA MET A 144 -10.61 13.45 13.16
C MET A 144 -10.31 14.02 14.56
N PHE A 145 -11.25 14.77 15.15
CA PHE A 145 -11.08 15.40 16.46
C PHE A 145 -10.88 14.37 17.58
N GLY A 146 -11.58 13.24 17.55
CA GLY A 146 -11.36 12.12 18.48
C GLY A 146 -9.94 11.55 18.37
N LEU A 147 -9.46 11.28 17.16
CA LEU A 147 -8.10 10.75 16.94
C LEU A 147 -6.99 11.73 17.37
N PHE A 148 -7.18 13.04 17.19
CA PHE A 148 -6.22 14.04 17.67
C PHE A 148 -6.18 14.14 19.20
N ARG A 149 -7.32 13.95 19.88
CA ARG A 149 -7.42 13.96 21.35
C ARG A 149 -6.68 12.78 21.99
N ASP A 150 -6.69 11.63 21.32
CA ASP A 150 -6.08 10.40 21.83
C ASP A 150 -4.57 10.30 21.51
N ASN A 151 -4.10 11.01 20.48
CA ASN A 151 -2.70 10.92 20.00
C ASN A 151 -1.82 12.11 20.42
N VAL A 152 -2.42 13.20 20.89
CA VAL A 152 -1.72 14.31 21.52
C VAL A 152 -2.39 14.52 22.87
N GLY A 153 -1.65 14.40 23.96
CA GLY A 153 -2.13 14.67 25.32
C GLY A 153 -2.45 16.16 25.53
N ILE A 154 -3.32 16.74 24.71
CA ILE A 154 -3.76 18.12 24.78
C ILE A 154 -4.84 18.15 25.86
N ARG A 155 -4.45 18.60 27.05
CA ARG A 155 -5.43 19.10 28.03
C ARG A 155 -6.13 20.28 27.39
N GLU A 156 -7.45 20.16 27.26
CA GLU A 156 -8.30 21.20 26.71
C GLU A 156 -8.21 22.48 27.54
N ASN A 157 -8.09 23.61 26.84
CA ASN A 157 -8.43 24.92 27.38
C ASN A 157 -8.69 25.87 26.21
N TRP A 158 -9.83 25.71 25.53
CA TRP A 158 -10.39 26.78 24.70
C TRP A 158 -11.91 26.70 24.67
N TYR A 159 -12.55 27.27 25.70
CA TYR A 159 -13.78 28.07 25.61
C TYR A 159 -13.81 28.96 26.87
N GLN A 160 -13.59 30.27 26.70
CA GLN A 160 -14.15 31.32 27.54
C GLN A 160 -14.97 32.24 26.62
#